data_AF-A0A444XHN0-F1
#
_entry.id   AF-A0A444XHN0-F1
#
_cell.length_a   1.000
_cell.length_b   1.000
_cell.length_c   1.000
_cell.angle_alpha   90.00
_cell.angle_beta   90.00
_cell.angle_gamma   90.00
#
_symmetry.space_group_name_H-M   'P 1'
#
loop_
_entity.id
_entity.type
_entity.pdbx_description
1 polymer ?
#
loop_
_entity_poly.entity_id
_entity_poly.type
_entity_poly.pdbx_seq_one_letter_code
_entity_poly.pdbx_strand_id
1 'polypeptide(L)'
;MVRVLFVVFVFASLGSFLFGRVDSHEESGEWSCESNSEIRVEAEFRPGVVTLDGHADEWKDIDYSQFRLLPALDPDDDKEFKGGKMTVKSLHDGHDIFFLVQVDSDYAYSKGEGNKCPSVALMFQIGEDATYHRMGGCTQDSTSCTNKSCKGHEVDIMHFSIGNAIPGRLYGGNPLDNGEGNGGDR
;
A
#
# COMPACT_ATOMS: atom_id res chain seq x y z
N MET A 1 15.25 -8.19 -54.19
CA MET A 1 14.94 -7.03 -53.31
C MET A 1 13.50 -7.00 -52.81
N VAL A 2 12.48 -7.30 -53.62
CA VAL A 2 11.05 -7.23 -53.21
C VAL A 2 10.67 -8.20 -52.07
N ARG A 3 11.26 -9.40 -52.03
CA ARG A 3 10.98 -10.41 -50.98
C ARG A 3 11.51 -10.04 -49.59
N VAL A 4 12.60 -9.27 -49.50
CA VAL A 4 13.18 -8.86 -48.21
C VAL A 4 12.39 -7.70 -47.60
N LEU A 5 11.87 -6.79 -48.45
CA LEU A 5 11.02 -5.69 -48.02
C LEU A 5 9.69 -6.18 -47.41
N PHE A 6 9.10 -7.25 -47.96
CA PHE A 6 7.85 -7.81 -47.46
C PHE A 6 7.98 -8.46 -46.08
N VAL A 7 9.11 -9.11 -45.80
CA VAL A 7 9.36 -9.76 -44.49
C VAL A 7 9.54 -8.71 -43.39
N VAL A 8 10.22 -7.60 -43.68
CA VAL A 8 10.40 -6.48 -42.73
C VAL A 8 9.07 -5.78 -42.41
N PHE A 9 8.19 -5.62 -43.40
CA PHE A 9 6.87 -5.01 -43.19
C PHE A 9 5.92 -5.87 -42.33
N VAL A 10 6.01 -7.20 -42.44
CA VAL A 10 5.19 -8.12 -41.61
C VAL A 10 5.70 -8.17 -40.16
N PHE A 11 7.02 -8.13 -39.93
CA PHE A 11 7.55 -8.06 -38.57
C PHE A 11 7.27 -6.71 -37.88
N ALA A 12 7.24 -5.61 -38.64
CA ALA A 12 6.91 -4.28 -38.10
C ALA A 12 5.43 -4.14 -37.70
N SER A 13 4.50 -4.83 -38.38
CA SER A 13 3.07 -4.79 -38.03
C SER A 13 2.67 -5.72 -36.89
N LEU A 14 3.45 -6.77 -36.61
CA LEU A 14 3.26 -7.63 -35.44
C LEU A 14 3.82 -7.03 -34.13
N GLY A 15 4.73 -6.05 -34.20
CA GLY A 15 5.30 -5.38 -33.02
C GLY A 15 4.39 -4.36 -32.34
N SER A 16 3.33 -3.90 -33.02
CA SER A 16 2.49 -2.80 -32.54
C SER A 16 1.33 -3.21 -31.63
N PHE A 17 1.13 -4.51 -31.39
CA PHE A 17 0.02 -5.03 -30.57
C PHE A 17 0.38 -5.27 -29.09
N LEU A 18 1.60 -4.91 -28.65
CA LEU A 18 2.03 -5.08 -27.24
C LEU A 18 1.91 -3.82 -26.39
N PHE A 19 1.41 -2.72 -26.95
CA PHE A 19 1.04 -1.55 -26.14
C PHE A 19 -0.39 -1.75 -25.63
N GLY A 20 -0.52 -2.45 -24.51
CA GLY A 20 -1.74 -2.43 -23.72
C GLY A 20 -2.08 -0.97 -23.41
N ARG A 21 -3.17 -0.49 -24.00
CA ARG A 21 -3.72 0.82 -23.71
C ARG A 21 -4.26 0.75 -22.29
N VAL A 22 -3.64 1.46 -21.36
CA VAL A 22 -4.20 1.66 -20.01
C VAL A 22 -5.24 2.76 -20.17
N ASP A 23 -6.52 2.41 -20.06
CA ASP A 23 -7.59 3.40 -20.01
C ASP A 23 -7.51 4.18 -18.69
N SER A 24 -7.76 5.48 -18.76
CA SER A 24 -7.96 6.29 -17.56
C SER A 24 -9.27 5.86 -16.90
N HIS A 25 -9.21 5.59 -15.59
CA HIS A 25 -10.32 5.04 -14.83
C HIS A 25 -11.57 5.90 -14.87
N GLU A 26 -12.71 5.24 -15.00
CA GLU A 26 -14.04 5.83 -14.98
C GLU A 26 -14.61 5.60 -13.57
N GLU A 27 -14.12 6.36 -12.58
CA GLU A 27 -14.78 6.39 -11.27
C GLU A 27 -16.15 7.04 -11.46
N SER A 28 -17.22 6.28 -11.24
CA SER A 28 -18.57 6.82 -11.29
C SER A 28 -18.91 7.55 -9.99
N GLY A 29 -19.17 8.86 -10.05
CA GLY A 29 -19.63 9.66 -8.91
C GLY A 29 -18.80 10.92 -8.63
N GLU A 30 -19.27 11.74 -7.69
CA GLU A 30 -18.55 12.93 -7.20
C GLU A 30 -17.55 12.49 -6.12
N TRP A 31 -16.24 12.68 -6.37
CA TRP A 31 -15.19 12.39 -5.39
C TRP A 31 -15.18 13.44 -4.27
N SER A 32 -15.22 13.01 -3.00
CA SER A 32 -15.21 13.92 -1.84
C SER A 32 -14.09 13.56 -0.85
N CYS A 33 -13.39 14.59 -0.34
CA CYS A 33 -12.34 14.46 0.68
C CYS A 33 -12.87 14.41 2.13
N GLU A 34 -14.19 14.33 2.34
CA GLU A 34 -14.69 14.18 3.70
C GLU A 34 -14.24 12.82 4.24
N SER A 35 -13.43 12.85 5.30
CA SER A 35 -13.10 11.67 6.10
C SER A 35 -14.39 11.13 6.69
N ASN A 36 -15.09 10.28 5.96
CA ASN A 36 -16.19 9.51 6.53
C ASN A 36 -15.68 8.82 7.81
N SER A 37 -16.57 8.60 8.78
CA SER A 37 -16.24 7.87 10.03
C SER A 37 -15.58 6.51 9.79
N GLU A 38 -15.62 6.00 8.57
CA GLU A 38 -15.07 4.71 8.14
C GLU A 38 -13.54 4.68 7.96
N ILE A 39 -12.83 5.82 7.93
CA ILE A 39 -11.36 5.85 7.74
C ILE A 39 -10.56 6.14 9.02
N ARG A 40 -11.23 6.34 10.15
CA ARG A 40 -10.56 6.60 11.44
C ARG A 40 -10.44 5.30 12.21
N VAL A 41 -9.20 4.90 12.48
CA VAL A 41 -8.92 3.78 13.37
C VAL A 41 -8.63 4.34 14.77
N GLU A 42 -9.45 3.97 15.75
CA GLU A 42 -9.24 4.37 17.15
C GLU A 42 -8.24 3.42 17.82
N ALA A 43 -7.24 3.99 18.48
CA ALA A 43 -6.30 3.24 19.31
C ALA A 43 -6.56 3.61 20.77
N GLU A 44 -7.00 2.63 21.56
CA GLU A 44 -7.24 2.83 22.99
C GLU A 44 -5.92 2.73 23.77
N PHE A 45 -5.79 3.53 24.84
CA PHE A 45 -4.66 3.43 25.76
C PHE A 45 -4.75 2.15 26.60
N ARG A 46 -3.94 1.14 26.26
CA ARG A 46 -3.89 -0.16 26.96
C ARG A 46 -2.43 -0.64 27.10
N PRO A 47 -1.67 -0.14 28.07
CA PRO A 47 -0.26 -0.51 28.22
C PRO A 47 -0.11 -1.97 28.69
N GLY A 48 0.77 -2.72 28.03
CA GLY A 48 1.22 -4.05 28.46
C GLY A 48 0.21 -5.21 28.28
N VAL A 49 -0.84 -5.02 27.47
CA VAL A 49 -1.86 -6.07 27.22
C VAL A 49 -1.53 -6.99 26.05
N VAL A 50 -0.60 -6.61 25.17
CA VAL A 50 -0.22 -7.37 23.98
C VAL A 50 1.29 -7.50 23.86
N THR A 51 1.71 -8.60 23.24
CA THR A 51 3.06 -8.85 22.76
C THR A 51 3.14 -8.66 21.25
N LEU A 52 4.34 -8.36 20.74
CA LEU A 52 4.59 -8.11 19.32
C LEU A 52 5.09 -9.37 18.60
N ASP A 53 4.28 -10.42 18.62
CA ASP A 53 4.60 -11.73 18.07
C ASP A 53 3.67 -12.20 16.94
N GLY A 54 2.62 -11.42 16.66
CA GLY A 54 1.63 -11.70 15.63
C GLY A 54 0.51 -12.67 16.04
N HIS A 55 0.49 -13.16 17.28
CA HIS A 55 -0.62 -13.98 17.77
C HIS A 55 -1.82 -13.12 18.16
N ALA A 56 -3.00 -13.48 17.65
CA ALA A 56 -4.21 -12.69 17.85
C ALA A 56 -4.90 -12.93 19.21
N ASP A 57 -4.44 -13.91 20.00
CA ASP A 57 -5.12 -14.32 21.24
C ASP A 57 -5.17 -13.21 22.29
N GLU A 58 -4.07 -12.46 22.44
CA GLU A 58 -3.98 -11.32 23.37
C GLU A 58 -4.79 -10.11 22.88
N TRP A 59 -5.15 -10.09 21.60
CA TRP A 59 -5.90 -9.00 20.97
C TRP A 59 -7.42 -9.23 20.97
N LYS A 60 -7.91 -10.33 21.54
CA LYS A 60 -9.33 -10.73 21.46
C LYS A 60 -10.32 -9.69 22.02
N ASP A 61 -9.90 -8.96 23.06
CA ASP A 61 -10.71 -7.96 23.76
C ASP A 61 -10.45 -6.52 23.26
N ILE A 62 -9.71 -6.38 22.14
CA ILE A 62 -9.45 -5.10 21.47
C ILE A 62 -10.47 -4.95 20.33
N ASP A 63 -11.12 -3.80 20.29
CA ASP A 63 -12.05 -3.45 19.21
C ASP A 63 -11.32 -3.41 17.86
N TYR A 64 -12.06 -3.73 16.79
CA TYR A 64 -11.51 -3.79 15.44
C TYR A 64 -12.31 -2.93 14.47
N SER A 65 -11.57 -2.30 13.56
CA SER A 65 -12.12 -1.74 12.33
C SER A 65 -12.06 -2.79 11.22
N GLN A 66 -13.04 -2.79 10.33
CA GLN A 66 -13.09 -3.73 9.21
C GLN A 66 -13.23 -2.99 7.89
N PHE A 67 -12.40 -3.36 6.91
CA PHE A 67 -12.30 -2.71 5.62
C PHE A 67 -12.52 -3.72 4.50
N ARG A 68 -13.28 -3.30 3.48
CA ARG A 68 -13.37 -4.02 2.21
C ARG A 68 -12.05 -3.86 1.46
N LEU A 69 -11.62 -4.93 0.78
CA LEU A 69 -10.41 -4.89 -0.04
C LEU A 69 -10.83 -4.76 -1.50
N LEU A 70 -10.50 -3.62 -2.10
CA LEU A 70 -10.83 -3.27 -3.48
C LEU A 70 -9.54 -3.14 -4.30
N PRO A 71 -9.56 -3.49 -5.60
CA PRO A 71 -8.42 -3.24 -6.48
C PRO A 71 -8.11 -1.74 -6.57
N ALA A 72 -6.83 -1.39 -6.49
CA ALA A 72 -6.39 0.01 -6.49
C ALA A 72 -6.75 0.78 -7.79
N LEU A 73 -6.88 0.07 -8.91
CA LEU A 73 -7.15 0.64 -10.23
C LEU A 73 -8.60 0.43 -10.68
N ASP A 74 -9.40 -0.31 -9.93
CA ASP A 74 -10.79 -0.63 -10.30
C ASP A 74 -11.57 -0.91 -9.00
N PRO A 75 -11.90 0.15 -8.24
CA PRO A 75 -12.46 0.02 -6.90
C PRO A 75 -13.97 -0.21 -6.90
N ASP A 76 -14.55 -0.66 -8.02
CA ASP A 76 -15.97 -0.94 -8.12
C ASP A 76 -16.40 -2.07 -7.16
N ASP A 77 -17.61 -1.94 -6.60
CA ASP A 77 -18.12 -2.86 -5.58
C ASP A 77 -18.19 -4.33 -6.07
N ASP A 78 -18.39 -4.57 -7.38
CA ASP A 78 -18.39 -5.92 -7.94
C ASP A 78 -16.99 -6.56 -7.95
N LYS A 79 -15.93 -5.74 -7.89
CA LYS A 79 -14.51 -6.14 -7.86
C LYS A 79 -13.96 -6.40 -6.47
N GLU A 80 -14.74 -6.20 -5.41
CA GLU A 80 -14.32 -6.48 -4.04
C GLU A 80 -13.71 -7.88 -3.91
N PHE A 81 -12.55 -7.95 -3.27
CA PHE A 81 -11.83 -9.18 -2.99
C PHE A 81 -12.72 -10.15 -2.20
N LYS A 82 -13.05 -11.29 -2.81
CA LYS A 82 -14.00 -12.24 -2.23
C LYS A 82 -13.39 -13.15 -1.16
N GLY A 83 -12.07 -13.14 -1.00
CA GLY A 83 -11.36 -13.99 -0.02
C GLY A 83 -11.57 -13.55 1.42
N GLY A 84 -12.05 -12.33 1.67
CA GLY A 84 -12.31 -11.84 3.01
C GLY A 84 -12.15 -10.33 3.11
N LYS A 85 -12.29 -9.81 4.32
CA LYS A 85 -12.08 -8.39 4.65
C LYS A 85 -10.79 -8.23 5.45
N MET A 86 -10.23 -7.03 5.41
CA MET A 86 -9.15 -6.66 6.29
C MET A 86 -9.71 -6.19 7.62
N THR A 87 -9.26 -6.78 8.74
CA THR A 87 -9.52 -6.26 10.08
C THR A 87 -8.26 -5.61 10.63
N VAL A 88 -8.42 -4.45 11.23
CA VAL A 88 -7.37 -3.71 11.92
C VAL A 88 -7.77 -3.53 13.37
N LYS A 89 -6.97 -4.04 14.28
CA LYS A 89 -7.05 -3.74 15.72
C LYS A 89 -5.90 -2.80 16.07
N SER A 90 -6.16 -1.84 16.94
CA SER A 90 -5.12 -0.92 17.40
C SER A 90 -5.27 -0.53 18.86
N LEU A 91 -4.13 -0.32 19.49
CA LEU A 91 -4.00 0.20 20.85
C LEU A 91 -2.67 0.93 20.97
N HIS A 92 -2.49 1.70 22.04
CA HIS A 92 -1.21 2.35 22.33
C HIS A 92 -0.89 2.27 23.82
N ASP A 93 0.38 2.41 24.18
CA ASP A 93 0.85 2.46 25.58
C ASP A 93 1.28 3.87 26.03
N GLY A 94 1.04 4.86 25.17
CA GLY A 94 1.41 6.26 25.39
C GLY A 94 2.80 6.63 24.86
N HIS A 95 3.58 5.64 24.44
CA HIS A 95 4.84 5.81 23.73
C HIS A 95 4.72 5.31 22.29
N ASP A 96 4.25 4.07 22.11
CA ASP A 96 4.09 3.42 20.82
C ASP A 96 2.60 3.14 20.51
N ILE A 97 2.29 3.09 19.21
CA ILE A 97 1.00 2.62 18.70
C ILE A 97 1.21 1.27 18.04
N PHE A 98 0.35 0.31 18.37
CA PHE A 98 0.43 -1.06 17.89
C PHE A 98 -0.77 -1.37 17.00
N PHE A 99 -0.52 -2.09 15.92
CA PHE A 99 -1.54 -2.52 14.97
C PHE A 99 -1.46 -4.03 14.76
N LEU A 100 -2.60 -4.71 14.84
CA LEU A 100 -2.76 -6.07 14.34
C LEU A 100 -3.64 -6.02 13.09
N VAL A 101 -3.06 -6.38 11.95
CA VAL A 101 -3.76 -6.44 10.67
C VAL A 101 -3.97 -7.90 10.27
N GLN A 102 -5.22 -8.28 10.00
CA GLN A 102 -5.56 -9.63 9.60
C GLN A 102 -6.43 -9.60 8.35
N VAL A 103 -6.13 -10.50 7.41
CA VAL A 103 -6.98 -10.81 6.26
C VAL A 103 -7.20 -12.31 6.29
N ASP A 104 -8.41 -12.73 6.61
CA ASP A 104 -8.75 -14.15 6.75
C ASP A 104 -9.04 -14.76 5.37
N SER A 105 -7.98 -15.06 4.62
CA SER A 105 -8.04 -15.63 3.28
C SER A 105 -6.81 -16.49 3.00
N ASP A 106 -6.95 -17.42 2.06
CA ASP A 106 -5.80 -18.05 1.42
C ASP A 106 -4.94 -16.99 0.74
N TYR A 107 -3.62 -17.18 0.81
CA TYR A 107 -2.64 -16.30 0.19
C TYR A 107 -1.63 -17.09 -0.64
N ALA A 108 -1.21 -16.51 -1.76
CA ALA A 108 -0.16 -17.07 -2.59
C ALA A 108 1.21 -16.71 -1.98
N TYR A 109 1.87 -17.70 -1.35
CA TYR A 109 3.23 -17.52 -0.84
C TYR A 109 4.21 -18.55 -1.41
N SER A 110 5.37 -18.09 -1.83
CA SER A 110 6.52 -18.95 -2.14
C SER A 110 7.81 -18.23 -1.75
N LYS A 111 8.61 -18.89 -0.90
CA LYS A 111 9.83 -18.29 -0.35
C LYS A 111 10.78 -17.90 -1.47
N GLY A 112 11.13 -16.60 -1.54
CA GLY A 112 12.03 -16.05 -2.55
C GLY A 112 11.37 -15.68 -3.89
N GLU A 113 10.05 -15.88 -4.05
CA GLU A 113 9.31 -15.40 -5.22
C GLU A 113 8.58 -14.10 -4.88
N GLY A 114 9.09 -12.96 -5.36
CA GLY A 114 8.49 -11.64 -5.07
C GLY A 114 7.03 -11.50 -5.51
N ASN A 115 6.64 -12.17 -6.59
CA ASN A 115 5.26 -12.19 -7.10
C ASN A 115 4.32 -13.11 -6.30
N LYS A 116 4.85 -13.86 -5.33
CA LYS A 116 4.11 -14.68 -4.37
C LYS A 116 4.58 -14.35 -2.96
N CYS A 117 4.51 -13.06 -2.63
CA CYS A 117 4.93 -12.54 -1.35
C CYS A 117 3.83 -11.61 -0.81
N PRO A 118 2.87 -12.15 -0.04
CA PRO A 118 1.78 -11.37 0.50
C PRO A 118 2.34 -10.21 1.31
N SER A 119 1.77 -9.04 1.06
CA SER A 119 2.23 -7.78 1.63
C SER A 119 1.03 -6.95 2.03
N VAL A 120 1.22 -6.15 3.06
CA VAL A 120 0.21 -5.24 3.59
C VAL A 120 0.87 -3.89 3.87
N ALA A 121 0.13 -2.81 3.68
CA ALA A 121 0.62 -1.48 4.00
C ALA A 121 -0.45 -0.68 4.73
N LEU A 122 -0.01 0.11 5.71
CA LEU A 122 -0.80 1.15 6.34
C LEU A 122 -0.26 2.49 5.85
N MET A 123 -1.16 3.35 5.36
CA MET A 123 -0.82 4.67 4.85
C MET A 123 -1.38 5.72 5.79
N PHE A 124 -0.52 6.62 6.22
CA PHE A 124 -0.85 7.73 7.09
C PHE A 124 -0.79 9.02 6.30
N GLN A 125 -1.85 9.81 6.41
CA GLN A 125 -1.87 11.16 5.87
C GLN A 125 -0.93 12.04 6.69
N ILE A 126 0.06 12.67 6.05
CA ILE A 126 0.98 13.61 6.70
C ILE A 126 0.66 15.05 6.28
N GLY A 127 0.45 15.25 4.98
CA GLY A 127 0.06 16.54 4.42
C GLY A 127 -1.46 16.77 4.45
N GLU A 128 -1.88 18.01 4.69
CA GLU A 128 -3.30 18.38 4.77
C GLU A 128 -4.07 18.12 3.45
N ASP A 129 -3.38 18.18 2.32
CA ASP A 129 -3.93 17.98 0.97
C ASP A 129 -3.64 16.56 0.40
N ALA A 130 -3.11 15.65 1.21
CA ALA A 130 -2.84 14.28 0.79
C ALA A 130 -4.13 13.46 0.70
N THR A 131 -4.20 12.60 -0.30
CA THR A 131 -5.36 11.75 -0.63
C THR A 131 -4.93 10.29 -0.71
N TYR A 132 -5.73 9.39 -0.14
CA TYR A 132 -5.46 7.96 -0.14
C TYR A 132 -5.35 7.37 -1.56
N HIS A 133 -6.32 7.68 -2.44
CA HIS A 133 -6.38 7.11 -3.80
C HIS A 133 -5.18 7.47 -4.68
N ARG A 134 -4.56 8.63 -4.44
CA ARG A 134 -3.37 9.07 -5.18
C ARG A 134 -2.08 8.93 -4.38
N MET A 135 -2.14 8.23 -3.24
CA MET A 135 -1.02 8.04 -2.32
C MET A 135 -0.32 9.38 -2.00
N GLY A 136 -1.11 10.41 -1.69
CA GLY A 136 -0.71 11.81 -1.67
C GLY A 136 -1.48 12.62 -2.71
N GLY A 137 -1.02 12.65 -3.95
CA GLY A 137 -1.77 13.29 -5.05
C GLY A 137 -1.31 14.67 -5.46
N CYS A 138 -0.01 14.97 -5.34
CA CYS A 138 0.56 16.14 -5.99
C CYS A 138 0.28 16.10 -7.51
N THR A 139 -0.31 17.18 -8.03
CA THR A 139 -0.74 17.29 -9.43
C THR A 139 0.37 17.73 -10.38
N GLN A 140 1.54 18.12 -9.84
CA GLN A 140 2.67 18.53 -10.65
C GLN A 140 3.31 17.34 -11.35
N ASP A 141 3.81 17.58 -12.56
CA ASP A 141 4.58 16.58 -13.30
C ASP A 141 5.84 16.19 -12.53
N SER A 142 6.22 14.91 -12.58
CA SER A 142 7.36 14.37 -11.84
C SER A 142 8.68 15.07 -12.14
N THR A 143 8.82 15.67 -13.33
CA THR A 143 10.01 16.46 -13.73
C THR A 143 10.04 17.87 -13.14
N SER A 144 8.90 18.36 -12.64
CA SER A 144 8.73 19.71 -12.08
C SER A 144 8.56 19.72 -10.56
N CYS A 145 8.35 18.55 -9.97
CA CYS A 145 8.15 18.36 -8.54
C CYS A 145 9.42 18.75 -7.74
N THR A 146 9.23 19.59 -6.73
CA THR A 146 10.24 19.94 -5.72
C THR A 146 9.63 19.74 -4.34
N ASN A 147 10.47 19.66 -3.30
CA ASN A 147 10.01 19.58 -1.91
C ASN A 147 9.12 20.75 -1.45
N LYS A 148 9.11 21.87 -2.19
CA LYS A 148 8.23 23.01 -1.92
C LYS A 148 6.92 22.94 -2.68
N SER A 149 6.92 22.30 -3.85
CA SER A 149 5.82 22.39 -4.80
C SER A 149 4.79 21.28 -4.63
N CYS A 150 5.15 20.20 -3.94
CA CYS A 150 4.25 19.15 -3.48
C CYS A 150 4.08 19.10 -1.96
N LYS A 151 4.53 20.15 -1.26
CA LYS A 151 4.33 20.27 0.18
C LYS A 151 2.84 20.26 0.49
N GLY A 152 2.43 19.49 1.48
CA GLY A 152 1.03 19.31 1.86
C GLY A 152 0.39 18.06 1.24
N HIS A 153 1.07 17.35 0.33
CA HIS A 153 0.56 16.11 -0.26
C HIS A 153 1.31 14.86 0.22
N GLU A 154 2.12 14.97 1.28
CA GLU A 154 2.92 13.86 1.79
C GLU A 154 2.06 12.79 2.48
N VAL A 155 2.45 11.54 2.27
CA VAL A 155 1.96 10.39 3.04
C VAL A 155 3.15 9.64 3.60
N ASP A 156 2.96 8.94 4.70
CA ASP A 156 3.89 7.95 5.20
C ASP A 156 3.28 6.56 5.05
N ILE A 157 4.08 5.57 4.68
CA ILE A 157 3.60 4.22 4.38
C ILE A 157 4.44 3.21 5.14
N MET A 158 3.79 2.54 6.08
CA MET A 158 4.35 1.37 6.75
C MET A 158 4.00 0.13 5.93
N HIS A 159 4.99 -0.44 5.24
CA HIS A 159 4.82 -1.59 4.38
C HIS A 159 5.50 -2.84 4.96
N PHE A 160 4.76 -3.95 5.02
CA PHE A 160 5.21 -5.23 5.53
C PHE A 160 4.98 -6.33 4.50
N SER A 161 5.92 -7.25 4.39
CA SER A 161 5.83 -8.38 3.47
C SER A 161 6.33 -9.63 4.16
N ILE A 162 5.57 -10.73 4.10
CA ILE A 162 5.86 -11.96 4.86
C ILE A 162 7.25 -12.53 4.51
N GLY A 163 7.70 -12.39 3.26
CA GLY A 163 8.99 -12.91 2.81
C GLY A 163 10.21 -12.11 3.26
N ASN A 164 10.03 -10.84 3.66
CA ASN A 164 11.11 -9.90 3.93
C ASN A 164 11.07 -9.30 5.36
N ALA A 165 9.89 -9.27 5.98
CA ALA A 165 9.73 -8.78 7.35
C ALA A 165 10.29 -9.81 8.35
N ILE A 166 11.14 -9.33 9.24
CA ILE A 166 11.76 -10.08 10.33
C ILE A 166 11.02 -9.66 11.60
N PRO A 167 10.35 -10.59 12.31
CA PRO A 167 9.68 -10.29 13.57
C PRO A 167 10.62 -9.61 14.58
N GLY A 168 10.11 -8.58 15.27
CA GLY A 168 10.87 -7.84 16.28
C GLY A 168 11.92 -6.86 15.73
N ARG A 169 12.00 -6.68 14.41
CA ARG A 169 12.87 -5.66 13.80
C ARG A 169 12.11 -4.33 13.64
N LEU A 170 12.80 -3.24 13.93
CA LEU A 170 12.31 -1.89 13.64
C LEU A 170 12.44 -1.63 12.14
N TYR A 171 11.35 -1.13 11.55
CA TYR A 171 11.26 -0.74 10.15
C TYR A 171 10.87 0.74 10.10
N GLY A 172 11.66 1.56 9.41
CA GLY A 172 11.46 3.01 9.32
C GLY A 172 12.48 3.82 10.14
N GLY A 173 13.43 4.46 9.44
CA GLY A 173 14.31 5.53 9.93
C GLY A 173 15.65 5.09 10.54
N ASN A 174 16.75 5.20 9.79
CA ASN A 174 18.10 4.85 10.26
C ASN A 174 19.11 6.02 10.21
N PRO A 175 19.51 6.61 11.36
CA PRO A 175 20.56 7.64 11.45
C PRO A 175 21.98 7.19 11.02
N LEU A 176 22.30 5.90 11.08
CA LEU A 176 23.57 5.32 10.59
C LEU A 176 23.55 5.09 9.07
N ASP A 177 22.40 4.78 8.45
CA ASP A 177 22.23 4.84 6.98
C ASP A 177 22.24 6.28 6.46
N ASN A 178 21.68 7.20 7.24
CA ASN A 178 21.76 8.65 7.01
C ASN A 178 23.20 9.21 7.20
N GLY A 179 24.14 8.42 7.74
CA GLY A 179 25.52 8.85 8.02
C GLY A 179 26.61 8.12 7.22
N GLU A 180 26.45 6.81 6.97
CA GLU A 180 27.44 5.96 6.29
C GLU A 180 27.15 5.76 4.79
N GLY A 181 25.94 6.12 4.31
CA GLY A 181 25.59 6.10 2.88
C GLY A 181 25.33 4.71 2.29
N ASN A 182 25.02 3.73 3.13
CA ASN A 182 24.90 2.34 2.71
C ASN A 182 23.45 1.88 2.47
N GLY A 183 22.46 2.57 3.06
CA GLY A 183 21.03 2.28 2.91
C GLY A 183 20.75 0.79 3.10
N GLY A 184 20.92 0.25 4.30
CA GLY A 184 20.77 -1.18 4.60
C GLY A 184 19.31 -1.63 4.75
N ASP A 185 18.37 -0.71 4.82
CA ASP A 185 16.99 -0.95 4.41
C ASP A 185 16.88 -1.26 2.91
N ARG A 186 17.92 -0.92 2.14
CA ARG A 186 17.84 -0.26 0.84
C ARG A 186 16.63 0.66 0.72
#